data_AF-A0A1H2RZA2-F1
#
_entry.id   AF-A0A1H2RZA2-F1
#
_cell.length_a   1.000
_cell.length_b   1.000
_cell.length_c   1.000
_cell.angle_alpha   90.00
_cell.angle_beta   90.00
_cell.angle_gamma   90.00
#
_symmetry.space_group_name_H-M   'P 1'
#
loop_
_entity.id
_entity.type
_entity.pdbx_description
1 polymer ?
#
loop_
_entity_poly.entity_id
_entity_poly.type
_entity_poly.pdbx_seq_one_letter_code
_entity_poly.pdbx_strand_id
1 'polypeptide(L)'
;MTLPKIGARSSRQGFVDRDRCHDCGNACARAESLLNHLDQANLSKAFRGELVPQDPDDEPASVLLERICAARAEQPKNTRKGRGQSANARVAA
;
A
#
# COMPACT_ATOMS: atom_id res chain seq x y z
N MET A 1 -11.71 -18.17 -72.52
CA MET A 1 -12.14 -18.24 -71.11
C MET A 1 -11.06 -18.96 -70.31
N THR A 2 -10.26 -18.21 -69.57
CA THR A 2 -9.21 -18.75 -68.70
C THR A 2 -9.35 -18.06 -67.35
N LEU A 3 -9.69 -18.85 -66.34
CA LEU A 3 -9.87 -18.39 -64.96
C LEU A 3 -8.53 -17.93 -64.35
N PRO A 4 -8.56 -16.97 -63.42
CA PRO A 4 -7.37 -16.38 -62.82
C PRO A 4 -6.75 -17.34 -61.79
N LYS A 5 -5.42 -17.51 -61.83
CA LYS A 5 -4.68 -18.13 -60.74
C LYS A 5 -4.57 -17.12 -59.59
N ILE A 6 -5.48 -17.23 -58.62
CA ILE A 6 -5.37 -16.53 -57.34
C ILE A 6 -4.19 -17.17 -56.60
N GLY A 7 -3.05 -16.48 -56.61
CA GLY A 7 -1.88 -16.85 -55.82
C GLY A 7 -2.26 -16.92 -54.34
N ALA A 8 -1.92 -18.03 -53.70
CA ALA A 8 -2.10 -18.26 -52.28
C ALA A 8 -1.55 -17.07 -51.50
N ARG A 9 -2.42 -16.39 -50.74
CA ARG A 9 -1.99 -15.41 -49.73
C ARG A 9 -1.13 -16.17 -48.74
N SER A 10 0.18 -16.00 -48.88
CA SER A 10 1.16 -16.49 -47.94
C SER A 10 0.86 -15.88 -46.59
N SER A 11 0.21 -16.69 -45.75
CA SER A 11 0.24 -16.57 -44.30
C SER A 11 1.68 -16.36 -43.85
N ARG A 12 1.95 -15.18 -43.28
CA ARG A 12 2.83 -14.96 -42.13
C ARG A 12 3.02 -13.45 -41.91
N GLN A 13 1.94 -12.73 -41.64
CA GLN A 13 2.08 -11.58 -40.75
C GLN A 13 2.27 -12.19 -39.37
N GLY A 14 3.53 -12.39 -38.99
CA GLY A 14 3.91 -12.97 -37.71
C GLY A 14 3.36 -12.12 -36.57
N PHE A 15 2.54 -12.74 -35.72
CA PHE A 15 2.73 -12.76 -34.27
C PHE A 15 3.43 -11.51 -33.69
N VAL A 16 2.71 -10.39 -33.56
CA VAL A 16 3.12 -9.25 -32.72
C VAL A 16 2.72 -9.51 -31.26
N ASP A 17 3.34 -10.52 -30.64
CA ASP A 17 3.15 -10.87 -29.22
C ASP A 17 4.51 -10.97 -28.50
N ARG A 18 5.33 -9.92 -28.65
CA ARG A 18 6.55 -9.72 -27.81
C ARG A 18 6.68 -8.31 -27.26
N ASP A 19 6.26 -7.28 -27.99
CA ASP A 19 6.38 -5.88 -27.54
C ASP A 19 5.39 -5.51 -26.42
N ARG A 20 4.20 -6.15 -26.40
CA ARG A 20 3.16 -5.89 -25.39
C ARG A 20 3.59 -6.22 -23.96
N CYS A 21 4.59 -7.10 -23.78
CA CYS A 21 5.12 -7.47 -22.47
C CYS A 21 6.21 -6.49 -21.96
N HIS A 22 6.92 -5.83 -22.87
CA HIS A 22 7.98 -4.88 -22.52
C HIS A 22 7.40 -3.54 -22.06
N ASP A 23 6.33 -3.07 -22.71
CA ASP A 23 5.64 -1.84 -22.32
C ASP A 23 5.02 -1.95 -20.92
N CYS A 24 4.48 -3.14 -20.59
CA CYS A 24 3.97 -3.44 -19.25
C CYS A 24 5.09 -3.44 -18.20
N GLY A 25 6.23 -4.07 -18.50
CA GLY A 25 7.40 -4.08 -17.61
C GLY A 25 7.93 -2.67 -17.31
N ASN A 26 8.06 -1.84 -18.33
CA ASN A 26 8.50 -0.45 -18.16
C ASN A 26 7.47 0.40 -17.40
N ALA A 27 6.17 0.17 -17.60
CA ALA A 27 5.13 0.84 -16.83
C ALA A 27 5.19 0.45 -15.34
N CYS A 28 5.38 -0.83 -15.03
CA CYS A 28 5.57 -1.31 -13.65
C CYS A 28 6.81 -0.71 -12.99
N ALA A 29 7.97 -0.73 -13.68
CA ALA A 29 9.20 -0.18 -13.14
C ALA A 29 9.09 1.33 -12.83
N ARG A 30 8.39 2.08 -13.68
CA ARG A 30 8.09 3.49 -13.41
C ARG A 30 7.17 3.64 -12.21
N ALA A 31 6.08 2.88 -12.15
CA ALA A 31 5.14 2.93 -11.03
C ALA A 31 5.85 2.65 -9.69
N GLU A 32 6.75 1.66 -9.65
CA GLU A 32 7.54 1.33 -8.46
C GLU A 32 8.43 2.50 -8.01
N SER A 33 9.12 3.16 -8.95
CA SER A 33 9.92 4.35 -8.64
C SER A 33 9.08 5.50 -8.10
N LEU A 34 7.87 5.72 -8.65
CA LEU A 34 6.95 6.74 -8.16
C LEU A 34 6.47 6.41 -6.74
N LEU A 35 6.11 5.15 -6.46
CA LEU A 35 5.69 4.72 -5.13
C LEU A 35 6.80 4.96 -4.10
N ASN A 36 8.03 4.55 -4.41
CA ASN A 36 9.18 4.78 -3.52
C ASN A 36 9.38 6.27 -3.20
N HIS A 37 9.23 7.15 -4.20
CA HIS A 37 9.34 8.59 -3.98
C HIS A 37 8.18 9.14 -3.12
N LEU A 38 6.95 8.66 -3.37
CA LEU A 38 5.78 9.04 -2.56
C LEU A 38 5.93 8.60 -1.11
N ASP A 39 6.44 7.39 -0.86
CA ASP A 39 6.67 6.88 0.49
C ASP A 39 7.69 7.72 1.25
N GLN A 40 8.81 8.08 0.60
CA GLN A 40 9.81 8.98 1.18
C GLN A 40 9.23 10.36 1.52
N ALA A 41 8.43 10.92 0.60
CA ALA A 41 7.78 12.21 0.80
C ALA A 41 6.71 12.16 1.92
N ASN A 42 5.94 11.08 1.98
CA ASN A 42 4.91 10.87 3.00
C ASN A 42 5.55 10.74 4.40
N LEU A 43 6.55 9.88 4.55
CA LEU A 43 7.29 9.72 5.80
C LEU A 43 7.91 11.04 6.26
N SER A 44 8.52 11.80 5.34
CA SER A 44 9.09 13.10 5.65
C SER A 44 8.06 14.08 6.21
N LYS A 45 6.85 14.12 5.64
CA LYS A 45 5.73 14.94 6.13
C LYS A 45 5.17 14.44 7.46
N ALA A 46 5.11 13.11 7.65
CA ALA A 46 4.67 12.48 8.89
C ALA A 46 5.55 12.89 10.06
N PHE A 47 6.88 12.82 9.88
CA PHE A 47 7.82 13.20 10.94
C PHE A 47 7.81 14.68 11.28
N ARG A 48 7.46 15.56 10.31
CA ARG A 48 7.28 17.00 10.56
C ARG A 48 5.92 17.34 11.20
N GLY A 49 4.99 16.40 11.26
CA GLY A 49 3.62 16.65 11.75
C GLY A 49 2.73 17.38 10.74
N GLU A 50 3.08 17.41 9.45
CA GLU A 50 2.37 18.16 8.41
C GLU A 50 1.21 17.38 7.77
N LEU A 51 1.00 16.11 8.15
CA LEU A 51 -0.06 15.27 7.57
C LEU A 51 -1.47 15.68 7.98
N VAL A 52 -1.58 16.39 9.10
CA VAL A 52 -2.85 16.87 9.66
C VAL A 52 -2.64 18.33 10.04
N PRO A 53 -3.55 19.25 9.66
CA PRO A 53 -3.50 20.64 10.14
C PRO A 53 -3.47 20.64 11.67
N GLN A 54 -2.39 21.19 12.24
CA GLN A 54 -2.24 21.34 13.69
C GLN A 54 -2.91 22.65 14.12
N ASP A 55 -3.64 22.64 15.23
CA ASP A 55 -4.15 23.86 15.84
C ASP A 55 -3.04 24.48 16.71
N PRO A 56 -2.67 25.77 16.54
CA PRO A 56 -1.72 26.42 17.42
C PRO A 56 -2.16 26.46 18.89
N ASP A 57 -3.46 26.32 19.17
CA ASP A 57 -4.03 26.27 20.52
C ASP A 57 -4.07 24.83 21.09
N ASP A 58 -3.61 23.82 20.36
CA ASP A 58 -3.55 22.44 20.85
C ASP A 58 -2.61 22.30 22.06
N GLU A 59 -3.10 21.66 23.12
CA GLU A 59 -2.28 21.38 24.30
C GLU A 59 -1.13 20.41 23.96
N PRO A 60 0.06 20.56 24.56
CA PRO A 60 1.15 19.62 24.32
C PRO A 60 0.73 18.22 24.78
N ALA A 61 1.13 17.20 24.02
CA ALA A 61 0.73 15.81 24.26
C ALA A 61 1.00 15.32 25.69
N SER A 62 2.02 15.87 26.37
CA SER A 62 2.31 15.57 27.77
C SER A 62 1.15 15.91 28.70
N VAL A 63 0.52 17.07 28.53
CA VAL A 63 -0.60 17.53 29.36
C VAL A 63 -1.83 16.65 29.15
N LEU A 64 -2.13 16.30 27.90
CA LEU A 64 -3.20 15.35 27.58
C LEU A 64 -2.94 13.98 28.21
N LEU A 65 -1.70 13.47 28.14
CA LEU A 65 -1.32 12.18 28.73
C LEU A 65 -1.45 12.19 30.26
N GLU A 66 -1.06 13.27 30.93
CA GLU A 66 -1.24 13.43 32.38
C GLU A 66 -2.72 13.37 32.76
N ARG A 67 -3.59 14.07 32.03
CA ARG A 67 -5.05 14.04 32.22
C ARG A 67 -5.63 12.64 32.00
N ILE A 68 -5.18 11.93 30.96
CA ILE A 68 -5.60 10.55 30.69
C ILE A 68 -5.15 9.62 31.82
N CYS A 69 -3.92 9.76 32.31
CA CYS A 69 -3.39 8.95 33.41
C CYS A 69 -4.17 9.19 34.71
N ALA A 70 -4.43 10.45 35.06
CA ALA A 70 -5.25 10.82 36.22
C ALA A 70 -6.68 10.25 36.11
N ALA A 71 -7.33 10.46 34.97
CA ALA A 71 -8.68 9.95 34.72
C ALA A 71 -8.76 8.41 34.75
N ARG A 72 -7.71 7.70 34.31
CA ARG A 72 -7.63 6.24 34.40
C ARG A 72 -7.36 5.73 35.81
N ALA A 73 -6.68 6.50 36.65
CA ALA A 73 -6.44 6.13 38.04
C ALA A 73 -7.72 6.26 38.89
N GLU A 74 -8.57 7.23 38.58
CA GLU A 74 -9.86 7.46 39.24
C GLU A 74 -10.95 6.49 38.77
N GLN A 75 -10.84 5.95 37.55
CA GLN A 75 -11.77 4.92 37.08
C GLN A 75 -11.55 3.60 37.83
N PRO A 76 -12.61 2.99 38.40
CA PRO A 76 -12.49 1.67 38.98
C PRO A 76 -12.05 0.70 37.88
N LYS A 77 -10.93 0.00 38.10
CA LYS A 77 -10.40 -1.01 37.18
C LYS A 77 -11.49 -2.03 36.89
N ASN A 78 -12.20 -1.86 35.77
CA ASN A 78 -13.12 -2.87 35.29
C ASN A 78 -12.26 -4.03 34.78
N THR A 79 -12.03 -4.99 35.65
CA THR A 79 -11.37 -6.26 35.36
C THR A 79 -12.26 -7.09 34.44
N ARG A 80 -12.43 -6.65 33.20
CA ARG A 80 -12.87 -7.56 32.13
C ARG A 80 -11.72 -8.50 31.84
N LYS A 81 -11.76 -9.60 32.59
CA LYS A 81 -11.05 -10.87 32.43
C LYS A 81 -10.60 -11.08 30.99
N GLY A 82 -9.31 -11.32 30.83
CA GLY A 82 -8.63 -11.45 29.55
C GLY A 82 -9.36 -12.37 28.58
N ARG A 83 -9.49 -11.91 27.34
CA ARG A 83 -9.72 -12.80 26.21
C ARG A 83 -8.36 -13.35 25.84
N GLY A 84 -8.08 -14.55 26.39
CA GLY A 84 -6.82 -15.25 26.24
C GLY A 84 -6.39 -15.38 24.77
N GLN A 85 -5.12 -15.06 24.57
CA GLN A 85 -4.19 -15.59 23.58
C GLN A 85 -4.76 -16.76 22.76
N SER A 86 -5.03 -16.52 21.48
CA SER A 86 -5.14 -17.63 20.51
C SER A 86 -3.71 -18.13 20.27
N ALA A 87 -3.38 -19.26 20.90
CA ALA A 87 -2.16 -20.00 20.65
C ALA A 87 -2.21 -20.54 19.22
N ASN A 88 -1.34 -20.05 18.33
CA ASN A 88 -1.11 -20.71 17.05
C ASN A 88 -0.15 -21.89 17.28
N ALA A 89 -0.72 -23.00 17.73
CA ALA A 89 -0.04 -24.28 17.77
C ALA A 89 -0.19 -24.95 16.40
N ARG A 90 0.96 -25.40 15.86
CA ARG A 90 1.15 -26.35 14.75
C ARG A 90 1.42 -25.75 13.37
N VAL A 91 2.70 -25.54 13.07
CA VAL A 91 3.28 -25.95 11.78
C VAL A 91 4.60 -26.67 12.06
N ALA A 92 4.49 -27.99 12.21
CA ALA A 92 5.58 -28.92 11.99
C ALA A 92 5.06 -29.92 10.95
N ALA A 93 5.54 -29.78 9.72
CA ALA A 93 5.45 -30.73 8.63
C ALA A 93 6.64 -30.47 7.71
#